data_AF-A0A814L685-F1
#
_entry.id   AF-A0A814L685-F1
#
_cell.length_a   1.000
_cell.length_b   1.000
_cell.length_c   1.000
_cell.angle_alpha   90.00
_cell.angle_beta   90.00
_cell.angle_gamma   90.00
#
_symmetry.space_group_name_H-M   'P 1'
#
loop_
_entity.id
_entity.type
_entity.pdbx_description
1 polymer ?
#
loop_
_entity_poly.entity_id
_entity_poly.type
_entity_poly.pdbx_seq_one_letter_code
_entity_poly.pdbx_strand_id
1 'polypeptide(L)'
;MGDPVWSISRDGNSLVEDEIIMMMHNEPNITTLFYTFKTIDGHEVSLTDRHNIPIFDQQDNKIKIKRASLVTREHYLIMLNRKIKIANITLNNQIGYYSPLTLTGYLLVNNISISVFSDSYQVSSDTVQFVFLPIRLYYRLTRWIYGNNHSPFIEIKEGLHPIAQFYKDYQGKLRFLVKSPKYICSTIIIMMLIKFIQTHALLK
;
A
#
# COMPACT_ATOMS: atom_id res chain seq x y z
N MET A 1 10.03 -0.72 10.87
CA MET A 1 9.94 -1.65 9.71
C MET A 1 10.00 -3.06 10.25
N GLY A 2 9.20 -3.96 9.71
CA GLY A 2 8.95 -5.27 10.31
C GLY A 2 7.88 -5.25 11.40
N ASP A 3 7.26 -4.08 11.62
CA ASP A 3 6.21 -3.93 12.62
C ASP A 3 4.93 -4.59 12.09
N PRO A 4 4.30 -5.49 12.88
CA PRO A 4 3.05 -6.10 12.50
C PRO A 4 1.95 -5.05 12.48
N VAL A 5 1.16 -5.07 11.43
CA VAL A 5 0.01 -4.20 11.24
C VAL A 5 -1.18 -5.02 10.80
N TRP A 6 -2.37 -4.45 10.98
CA TRP A 6 -3.59 -5.09 10.49
C TRP A 6 -4.00 -4.49 9.16
N SER A 7 -4.55 -5.34 8.29
CA SER A 7 -5.20 -4.96 7.05
C SER A 7 -6.55 -5.68 6.95
N ILE A 8 -7.44 -5.17 6.10
CA ILE A 8 -8.69 -5.86 5.77
C ILE A 8 -8.50 -6.55 4.42
N SER A 9 -8.98 -7.79 4.30
CA SER A 9 -8.98 -8.53 3.04
C SER A 9 -9.70 -7.78 1.91
N ARG A 10 -9.38 -8.13 0.65
CA ARG A 10 -9.93 -7.43 -0.52
C ARG A 10 -11.47 -7.44 -0.60
N ASP A 11 -12.11 -8.45 -0.02
CA ASP A 11 -13.56 -8.59 0.04
C ASP A 11 -14.21 -7.86 1.24
N GLY A 12 -13.40 -7.36 2.19
CA GLY A 12 -13.88 -6.66 3.38
C GLY A 12 -14.21 -7.57 4.58
N ASN A 13 -14.05 -8.89 4.47
CA ASN A 13 -14.67 -9.85 5.40
C ASN A 13 -13.72 -10.49 6.41
N SER A 14 -12.42 -10.19 6.34
CA SER A 14 -11.46 -10.78 7.27
C SER A 14 -10.33 -9.80 7.60
N LEU A 15 -9.81 -9.95 8.80
CA LEU A 15 -8.62 -9.26 9.26
C LEU A 15 -7.42 -10.09 8.83
N VAL A 16 -6.42 -9.44 8.23
CA VAL A 16 -5.20 -10.07 7.75
C VAL A 16 -4.02 -9.39 8.44
N GLU A 17 -3.22 -10.19 9.13
CA GLU A 17 -1.93 -9.74 9.66
C GLU A 17 -1.01 -9.43 8.49
N ASP A 18 -0.43 -8.23 8.51
CA ASP A 18 0.46 -7.70 7.49
C ASP A 18 1.63 -7.02 8.19
N GLU A 19 2.57 -6.49 7.41
CA GLU A 19 3.82 -5.96 7.94
C GLU A 19 4.27 -4.77 7.11
N ILE A 20 4.76 -3.74 7.80
CA ILE A 20 5.39 -2.60 7.14
C ILE A 20 6.77 -3.02 6.64
N ILE A 21 6.92 -3.13 5.33
CA ILE A 21 8.18 -3.51 4.70
C ILE A 21 9.07 -2.31 4.39
N MET A 22 8.50 -1.13 4.12
CA MET A 22 9.26 0.04 3.69
C MET A 22 8.47 1.32 3.88
N MET A 23 9.11 2.44 4.20
CA MET A 23 8.45 3.76 4.15
C MET A 23 8.65 4.38 2.76
N MET A 24 7.56 4.67 2.04
CA MET A 24 7.61 5.29 0.70
C MET A 24 7.66 6.82 0.76
N HIS A 25 7.03 7.38 1.78
CA HIS A 25 7.04 8.82 2.07
C HIS A 25 7.15 9.00 3.58
N ASN A 26 8.03 9.90 4.02
CA ASN A 26 8.25 10.25 5.41
C ASN A 26 8.53 11.76 5.47
N GLU A 27 7.47 12.57 5.51
CA GLU A 27 7.58 14.03 5.39
C GLU A 27 6.96 14.69 6.63
N PRO A 28 7.60 14.55 7.82
CA PRO A 28 6.98 14.89 9.11
C PRO A 28 6.73 16.39 9.32
N ASN A 29 7.43 17.25 8.58
CA ASN A 29 7.41 18.71 8.77
C ASN A 29 6.74 19.46 7.61
N ILE A 30 6.18 18.76 6.63
CA ILE A 30 5.51 19.39 5.48
C ILE A 30 4.05 19.63 5.83
N THR A 31 3.58 20.87 5.67
CA THR A 31 2.15 21.18 5.71
C THR A 31 1.52 20.78 4.39
N THR A 32 0.45 19.99 4.44
CA THR A 32 -0.29 19.56 3.24
C THR A 32 -1.79 19.54 3.50
N LEU A 33 -2.57 19.58 2.43
CA LEU A 33 -4.03 19.53 2.47
C LEU A 33 -4.49 18.08 2.60
N PHE A 34 -5.32 17.80 3.60
CA PHE A 34 -5.94 16.51 3.82
C PHE A 34 -7.45 16.57 3.63
N TYR A 35 -7.98 15.50 3.03
CA TYR A 35 -9.38 15.15 3.03
C TYR A 35 -9.65 14.26 4.24
N THR A 36 -10.44 14.79 5.17
CA THR A 36 -10.86 14.10 6.38
C THR A 36 -12.26 13.52 6.15
N PHE A 37 -12.38 12.19 6.16
CA PHE A 37 -13.62 11.46 6.00
C PHE A 37 -14.14 11.04 7.37
N LYS A 38 -15.29 11.59 7.79
CA LYS A 38 -15.98 11.19 9.02
C LYS A 38 -17.17 10.31 8.70
N THR A 39 -17.25 9.15 9.32
CA THR A 39 -18.34 8.18 9.16
C THR A 39 -19.52 8.46 10.09
N ILE A 40 -20.68 7.86 9.81
CA ILE A 40 -21.87 7.99 10.67
C ILE A 40 -21.67 7.46 12.10
N ASP A 41 -20.77 6.49 12.30
CA ASP A 41 -20.45 5.93 13.62
C ASP A 41 -19.30 6.68 14.32
N GLY A 42 -18.84 7.80 13.75
CA GLY A 42 -17.81 8.65 14.36
C GLY A 42 -16.36 8.26 14.07
N HIS A 43 -16.09 7.18 13.31
CA HIS A 43 -14.74 6.88 12.81
C HIS A 43 -14.29 7.92 11.80
N GLU A 44 -13.00 8.21 11.78
CA GLU A 44 -12.41 9.25 10.94
C GLU A 44 -11.05 8.82 10.38
N VAL A 45 -10.80 9.18 9.12
CA VAL A 45 -9.47 9.05 8.49
C VAL A 45 -9.16 10.29 7.66
N SER A 46 -7.91 10.75 7.72
CA SER A 46 -7.42 11.89 6.93
C SER A 46 -6.41 11.40 5.91
N LEU A 47 -6.64 11.73 4.63
CA LEU A 47 -5.79 11.32 3.51
C LEU A 47 -5.42 12.52 2.62
N THR A 48 -4.26 12.47 1.98
CA THR A 48 -3.92 13.47 0.95
C THR A 48 -4.80 13.31 -0.28
N ASP A 49 -4.94 14.38 -1.07
CA ASP A 49 -5.81 14.46 -2.26
C ASP A 49 -5.65 13.28 -3.25
N ARG A 50 -4.41 12.84 -3.46
CA ARG A 50 -4.01 11.79 -4.42
C ARG A 50 -3.96 10.41 -3.80
N HIS A 51 -4.22 10.28 -2.51
CA HIS A 51 -4.20 8.98 -1.84
C HIS A 51 -5.35 8.10 -2.34
N ASN A 52 -5.07 6.82 -2.53
CA ASN A 52 -6.11 5.87 -2.95
C ASN A 52 -6.81 5.28 -1.74
N ILE A 53 -8.13 5.20 -1.79
CA ILE A 53 -8.97 4.61 -0.75
C ILE A 53 -9.93 3.57 -1.37
N PRO A 54 -10.01 2.36 -0.82
CA PRO A 54 -11.06 1.42 -1.17
C PRO A 54 -12.40 1.95 -0.68
N ILE A 55 -13.33 2.08 -1.61
CA ILE A 55 -14.71 2.50 -1.34
C ILE A 55 -15.66 1.47 -1.93
N PHE A 56 -16.82 1.28 -1.29
CA PHE A 56 -17.92 0.55 -1.90
C PHE A 56 -18.82 1.54 -2.64
N ASP A 57 -18.99 1.26 -3.93
CA ASP A 57 -19.85 2.02 -4.84
C ASP A 57 -21.20 1.30 -4.93
N GLN A 58 -22.26 1.94 -4.42
CA GLN A 58 -23.60 1.33 -4.40
C GLN A 58 -24.18 1.14 -5.81
N GLN A 59 -23.85 2.02 -6.75
CA GLN A 59 -24.39 1.95 -8.12
C GLN A 59 -23.85 0.72 -8.85
N ASP A 60 -22.57 0.43 -8.67
CA ASP A 60 -21.91 -0.72 -9.29
C ASP A 60 -21.94 -1.99 -8.42
N ASN A 61 -22.46 -1.90 -7.20
CA ASN A 61 -22.43 -2.95 -6.18
C ASN A 61 -21.05 -3.62 -6.01
N LYS A 62 -19.97 -2.83 -6.02
CA LYS A 62 -18.60 -3.36 -5.92
C LYS A 62 -17.65 -2.43 -5.20
N ILE A 63 -16.56 -3.00 -4.68
CA ILE A 63 -15.45 -2.24 -4.13
C ILE A 63 -14.61 -1.68 -5.27
N LYS A 64 -14.36 -0.37 -5.26
CA LYS A 64 -13.50 0.34 -6.19
C LYS A 64 -12.39 1.03 -5.41
N ILE A 65 -11.25 1.24 -6.05
CA ILE A 65 -10.22 2.13 -5.55
C ILE A 65 -10.46 3.51 -6.16
N LYS A 66 -10.63 4.54 -5.32
CA LYS A 66 -10.77 5.94 -5.75
C LYS A 66 -9.72 6.81 -5.08
N ARG A 67 -9.35 7.90 -5.74
CA ARG A 67 -8.58 8.98 -5.09
C ARG A 67 -9.44 9.67 -4.04
N ALA A 68 -8.84 10.08 -2.93
CA ALA A 68 -9.52 10.77 -1.84
C ALA A 68 -10.31 11.99 -2.34
N SER A 69 -9.73 12.80 -3.23
CA SER A 69 -10.40 13.98 -3.82
C SER A 69 -11.62 13.67 -4.69
N LEU A 70 -11.81 12.41 -5.10
CA LEU A 70 -12.95 11.96 -5.91
C LEU A 70 -13.99 11.20 -5.10
N VAL A 71 -13.77 11.04 -3.79
CA VAL A 71 -14.75 10.40 -2.90
C VAL A 71 -15.82 11.41 -2.50
N THR A 72 -17.07 11.06 -2.75
CA THR A 72 -18.27 11.78 -2.32
C THR A 72 -19.00 11.05 -1.19
N ARG A 73 -19.98 11.73 -0.57
CA ARG A 73 -20.82 11.19 0.53
C ARG A 73 -21.76 10.03 0.12
N GLU A 74 -21.89 9.77 -1.18
CA GLU A 74 -22.65 8.63 -1.72
C GLU A 74 -21.87 7.32 -1.65
N HIS A 75 -20.56 7.37 -1.37
CA HIS A 75 -19.74 6.19 -1.19
C HIS A 75 -19.70 5.73 0.26
N TYR A 76 -19.25 4.49 0.43
CA TYR A 76 -19.09 3.85 1.73
C TYR A 76 -17.63 3.48 1.93
N LEU A 77 -17.12 3.74 3.12
CA LEU A 77 -15.79 3.28 3.52
C LEU A 77 -15.86 1.80 3.90
N ILE A 78 -14.76 1.09 3.68
CA ILE A 78 -14.66 -0.34 4.03
C ILE A 78 -14.11 -0.46 5.44
N MET A 79 -14.88 -1.11 6.32
CA MET A 79 -14.47 -1.54 7.65
C MET A 79 -14.56 -3.07 7.72
N LEU A 80 -14.02 -3.66 8.78
CA LEU A 80 -14.10 -5.11 8.97
C LEU A 80 -15.56 -5.57 9.03
N ASN A 81 -15.94 -6.47 8.12
CA ASN A 81 -17.28 -7.08 7.99
C ASN A 81 -18.42 -6.10 7.67
N ARG A 82 -18.12 -4.84 7.31
CA ARG A 82 -19.17 -3.86 7.00
C ARG A 82 -18.70 -2.71 6.10
N LYS A 83 -19.68 -2.11 5.44
CA LYS A 83 -19.52 -0.89 4.63
C LYS A 83 -20.21 0.25 5.38
N ILE A 84 -19.50 1.34 5.65
CA ILE A 84 -20.03 2.43 6.48
C ILE A 84 -20.20 3.72 5.67
N LYS A 85 -21.33 4.40 5.86
CA LYS A 85 -21.63 5.65 5.14
C LYS A 85 -20.74 6.79 5.62
N ILE A 86 -20.30 7.62 4.69
CA ILE A 86 -19.58 8.86 4.98
C ILE A 86 -20.58 9.93 5.42
N ALA A 87 -20.47 10.37 6.66
CA ALA A 87 -21.29 11.44 7.23
C ALA A 87 -20.84 12.81 6.73
N ASN A 88 -19.53 13.08 6.76
CA ASN A 88 -18.95 14.37 6.38
C ASN A 88 -17.57 14.20 5.71
N ILE A 89 -17.21 15.15 4.86
CA ILE A 89 -15.89 15.27 4.24
C ILE A 89 -15.42 16.71 4.44
N THR A 90 -14.30 16.88 5.14
CA THR A 90 -13.73 18.22 5.41
C THR A 90 -12.32 18.31 4.85
N LEU A 91 -11.90 19.53 4.53
CA LEU A 91 -10.55 19.84 4.08
C LEU A 91 -9.80 20.54 5.20
N ASN A 92 -8.67 19.97 5.62
CA ASN A 92 -7.86 20.51 6.70
C ASN A 92 -6.38 20.50 6.31
N ASN A 93 -5.66 21.58 6.61
CA ASN A 93 -4.20 21.56 6.52
C ASN A 93 -3.64 20.86 7.75
N GLN A 94 -2.80 19.85 7.56
CA GLN A 94 -2.10 19.16 8.63
C GLN A 94 -0.61 19.11 8.32
N ILE A 95 0.20 19.03 9.38
CA ILE A 95 1.65 18.90 9.29
C ILE A 95 1.98 17.42 9.36
N GLY A 96 2.80 16.95 8.43
CA GLY A 96 3.28 15.58 8.44
C GLY A 96 2.42 14.63 7.62
N TYR A 97 3.06 13.79 6.80
CA TYR A 97 2.39 12.63 6.21
C TYR A 97 3.37 11.47 5.99
N TYR A 98 2.82 10.26 6.06
CA TYR A 98 3.56 9.02 5.99
C TYR A 98 2.87 8.05 5.02
N SER A 99 3.65 7.23 4.32
CA SER A 99 3.12 6.22 3.39
C SER A 99 3.89 4.91 3.54
N PRO A 100 3.56 4.08 4.54
CA PRO A 100 4.22 2.80 4.73
C PRO A 100 3.75 1.79 3.68
N LEU A 101 4.66 1.20 2.92
CA LEU A 101 4.40 0.05 2.06
C LEU A 101 4.28 -1.22 2.91
N THR A 102 3.20 -1.95 2.72
CA THR A 102 2.95 -3.26 3.34
C THR A 102 3.04 -4.42 2.34
N LEU A 103 3.02 -5.68 2.81
CA LEU A 103 3.04 -6.85 1.92
C LEU A 103 1.75 -6.96 1.11
N THR A 104 0.59 -6.61 1.68
CA THR A 104 -0.69 -6.65 0.96
C THR A 104 -0.98 -5.37 0.18
N GLY A 105 -0.36 -4.26 0.55
CA GLY A 105 -0.61 -2.93 0.00
C GLY A 105 -1.88 -2.25 0.54
N TYR A 106 -2.38 -2.75 1.67
CA TYR A 106 -3.46 -2.16 2.44
C TYR A 106 -3.03 -2.00 3.90
N LEU A 107 -3.71 -1.10 4.60
CA LEU A 107 -3.49 -0.82 6.01
C LEU A 107 -4.83 -0.48 6.68
N LEU A 108 -5.03 -0.94 7.90
CA LEU A 108 -6.16 -0.54 8.73
C LEU A 108 -5.79 0.70 9.54
N VAL A 109 -6.43 1.83 9.25
CA VAL A 109 -6.21 3.10 9.95
C VAL A 109 -7.53 3.54 10.58
N ASN A 110 -7.56 3.68 11.92
CA ASN A 110 -8.77 4.03 12.67
C ASN A 110 -9.99 3.14 12.31
N ASN A 111 -9.75 1.83 12.16
CA ASN A 111 -10.72 0.82 11.73
C ASN A 111 -11.26 0.97 10.30
N ILE A 112 -10.63 1.80 9.45
CA ILE A 112 -10.97 1.98 8.05
C ILE A 112 -9.86 1.38 7.17
N SER A 113 -10.24 0.61 6.15
CA SER A 113 -9.28 0.06 5.18
C SER A 113 -8.77 1.15 4.25
N ILE A 114 -7.44 1.28 4.14
CA ILE A 114 -6.76 2.28 3.33
C ILE A 114 -5.76 1.59 2.40
N SER A 115 -5.60 2.08 1.18
CA SER A 115 -4.53 1.59 0.30
C SER A 115 -3.23 2.31 0.65
N VAL A 116 -2.10 1.62 0.67
CA VAL A 116 -0.81 2.28 0.97
C VAL A 116 -0.24 3.12 -0.18
N PHE A 117 -0.96 3.21 -1.30
CA PHE A 117 -0.49 3.86 -2.51
C PHE A 117 -1.16 5.21 -2.74
N SER A 118 -0.34 6.22 -2.99
CA SER A 118 -0.77 7.48 -3.56
C SER A 118 -0.53 7.51 -5.08
N ASP A 119 -1.33 8.34 -5.75
CA ASP A 119 -1.10 8.79 -7.12
C ASP A 119 -1.09 7.72 -8.23
N SER A 120 -1.95 6.70 -8.18
CA SER A 120 -2.06 5.71 -9.26
C SER A 120 -3.06 6.07 -10.36
N TYR A 121 -3.17 7.36 -10.70
CA TYR A 121 -4.12 7.78 -11.74
C TYR A 121 -3.92 6.98 -13.02
N GLN A 122 -5.02 6.47 -13.58
CA GLN A 122 -5.05 5.67 -14.81
C GLN A 122 -4.46 4.26 -14.72
N VAL A 123 -4.11 3.79 -13.51
CA VAL A 123 -3.55 2.46 -13.31
C VAL A 123 -4.40 1.68 -12.30
N SER A 124 -4.74 0.43 -12.61
CA SER A 124 -5.50 -0.41 -11.71
C SER A 124 -4.69 -0.72 -10.44
N SER A 125 -5.38 -0.95 -9.32
CA SER A 125 -4.75 -1.33 -8.05
C SER A 125 -3.79 -2.50 -8.23
N ASP A 126 -4.20 -3.53 -8.97
CA ASP A 126 -3.39 -4.73 -9.21
C ASP A 126 -2.09 -4.41 -9.96
N THR A 127 -2.12 -3.49 -10.93
CA THR A 127 -0.88 -3.08 -11.62
C THR A 127 0.07 -2.36 -10.67
N VAL A 128 -0.43 -1.51 -9.77
CA VAL A 128 0.43 -0.87 -8.76
C VAL A 128 1.02 -1.90 -7.82
N GLN A 129 0.21 -2.84 -7.33
CA GLN A 129 0.67 -3.94 -6.48
C GLN A 129 1.78 -4.76 -7.16
N PHE A 130 1.69 -4.95 -8.47
CA PHE A 130 2.70 -5.67 -9.25
C PHE A 130 4.01 -4.89 -9.43
N VAL A 131 3.97 -3.55 -9.53
CA VAL A 131 5.18 -2.70 -9.53
C VAL A 131 6.04 -2.97 -8.28
N PHE A 132 5.39 -3.20 -7.13
CA PHE A 132 6.06 -3.48 -5.86
C PHE A 132 6.24 -4.98 -5.57
N LEU A 133 5.95 -5.87 -6.52
CA LEU A 133 6.18 -7.31 -6.34
C LEU A 133 7.66 -7.66 -6.10
N PRO A 134 8.64 -7.11 -6.87
CA PRO A 134 10.05 -7.46 -6.67
C PRO A 134 10.55 -7.11 -5.27
N ILE A 135 10.18 -5.94 -4.74
CA ILE A 135 10.64 -5.50 -3.42
C ILE A 135 10.06 -6.37 -2.31
N ARG A 136 8.79 -6.78 -2.43
CA ARG A 136 8.15 -7.73 -1.50
C ARG A 136 8.77 -9.12 -1.57
N LEU A 137 9.12 -9.59 -2.77
CA LEU A 137 9.79 -10.87 -2.95
C LEU A 137 11.18 -10.85 -2.31
N TYR A 138 11.96 -9.79 -2.55
CA TYR A 138 13.27 -9.60 -1.94
C TYR A 138 13.16 -9.56 -0.41
N TYR A 139 12.16 -8.85 0.13
CA TYR A 139 11.89 -8.83 1.57
C TYR A 139 11.61 -10.22 2.14
N ARG A 140 10.69 -10.98 1.52
CA ARG A 140 10.35 -12.34 1.97
C ARG A 140 11.55 -13.29 1.86
N LEU A 141 12.33 -13.19 0.79
CA LEU A 141 13.51 -14.02 0.57
C LEU A 141 14.57 -13.77 1.63
N THR A 142 14.89 -12.51 1.90
CA THR A 142 15.93 -12.17 2.89
C THR A 142 15.53 -12.59 4.30
N ARG A 143 14.26 -12.45 4.70
CA ARG A 143 13.78 -13.01 5.99
C ARG A 143 13.81 -14.54 6.03
N TRP A 144 13.54 -15.20 4.91
CA TRP A 144 13.66 -16.65 4.83
C TRP A 144 15.12 -17.13 4.98
N ILE A 145 16.09 -16.41 4.40
CA ILE A 145 17.53 -16.76 4.48
C ILE A 145 18.14 -16.38 5.84
N TYR A 146 17.86 -15.16 6.32
CA TYR A 146 18.54 -14.56 7.47
C TYR A 146 17.70 -14.55 8.76
N GLY A 147 16.49 -15.10 8.72
CA GLY A 147 15.57 -15.19 9.85
C GLY A 147 14.53 -14.06 9.92
N ASN A 148 13.44 -14.32 10.65
CA ASN A 148 12.29 -13.40 10.74
C ASN A 148 12.63 -12.02 11.34
N ASN A 149 13.72 -11.89 12.11
CA ASN A 149 14.12 -10.61 12.69
C ASN A 149 14.95 -9.74 11.72
N HIS A 150 15.30 -10.24 10.53
CA HIS A 150 16.07 -9.50 9.55
C HIS A 150 15.19 -8.46 8.83
N SER A 151 15.61 -7.19 8.85
CA SER A 151 14.99 -6.12 8.08
C SER A 151 15.97 -5.64 7.00
N PRO A 152 15.76 -5.97 5.71
CA PRO A 152 16.69 -5.62 4.64
C PRO A 152 16.66 -4.13 4.27
N PHE A 153 15.72 -3.36 4.81
CA PHE A 153 15.52 -1.95 4.48
C PHE A 153 15.66 -1.09 5.73
N ILE A 154 16.83 -1.10 6.35
CA ILE A 154 17.08 -0.25 7.53
C ILE A 154 16.91 1.22 7.10
N GLU A 155 16.00 1.95 7.75
CA GLU A 155 15.84 3.38 7.49
C GLU A 155 17.13 4.13 7.84
N ILE A 156 17.51 5.05 6.97
CA ILE A 156 18.57 6.01 7.30
C ILE A 156 17.91 7.05 8.20
N LYS A 157 18.57 7.41 9.32
CA LYS A 157 18.05 8.25 10.42
C LYS A 157 17.28 9.52 10.01
N GLU A 158 17.44 10.00 8.78
CA GLU A 158 16.88 11.27 8.29
C GLU A 158 16.23 11.14 6.90
N GLY A 159 15.94 9.94 6.40
CA GLY A 159 15.46 9.82 5.03
C GLY A 159 14.91 8.47 4.61
N LEU A 160 14.35 8.47 3.41
CA LEU A 160 13.86 7.29 2.73
C LEU A 160 15.02 6.35 2.39
N HIS A 161 14.80 5.05 2.51
CA HIS A 161 15.75 4.05 2.02
C HIS A 161 16.06 4.33 0.52
N PRO A 162 17.29 4.17 0.03
CA PRO A 162 17.63 4.48 -1.37
C PRO A 162 16.73 3.78 -2.39
N ILE A 163 16.30 2.56 -2.08
CA ILE A 163 15.33 1.84 -2.92
C ILE A 163 13.94 2.50 -2.88
N ALA A 164 13.46 2.97 -1.73
CA ALA A 164 12.20 3.70 -1.63
C ALA A 164 12.26 4.99 -2.47
N GLN A 165 13.36 5.71 -2.37
CA GLN A 165 13.62 6.92 -3.17
C GLN A 165 13.62 6.60 -4.67
N PHE A 166 14.29 5.52 -5.09
CA PHE A 166 14.24 5.04 -6.48
C PHE A 166 12.80 4.76 -6.94
N TYR A 167 12.00 4.04 -6.14
CA TYR A 167 10.61 3.78 -6.53
C TYR A 167 9.78 5.07 -6.60
N LYS A 168 10.01 6.04 -5.71
CA LYS A 168 9.37 7.36 -5.73
C LYS A 168 9.71 8.12 -7.02
N ASP A 169 10.99 8.21 -7.37
CA ASP A 169 11.47 8.98 -8.52
C ASP A 169 11.11 8.35 -9.88
N TYR A 170 11.04 7.02 -9.93
CA TYR A 170 10.82 6.27 -11.18
C TYR A 170 9.41 5.65 -11.29
N GLN A 171 8.50 5.95 -10.37
CA GLN A 171 7.17 5.30 -10.29
C GLN A 171 6.40 5.35 -11.62
N GLY A 172 6.40 6.50 -12.30
CA GLY A 172 5.73 6.67 -13.59
C GLY A 172 6.31 5.77 -14.69
N LYS A 173 7.64 5.68 -14.79
CA LYS A 173 8.33 4.82 -15.75
C LYS A 173 8.12 3.34 -15.43
N LEU A 174 8.20 2.98 -14.15
CA LEU A 174 7.97 1.60 -13.70
C LEU A 174 6.56 1.11 -14.04
N ARG A 175 5.53 1.96 -13.92
CA ARG A 175 4.16 1.61 -14.32
C ARG A 175 4.03 1.29 -15.81
N PHE A 176 4.79 1.98 -16.67
CA PHE A 176 4.84 1.67 -18.09
C PHE A 176 5.60 0.37 -18.35
N LEU A 177 6.76 0.19 -17.71
CA LEU A 177 7.60 -1.00 -17.86
C LEU A 177 6.89 -2.27 -17.40
N VAL A 178 6.08 -2.22 -16.34
CA VAL A 178 5.30 -3.36 -15.85
C VAL A 178 4.32 -3.91 -16.89
N LYS A 179 3.85 -3.06 -17.82
CA LYS A 179 3.02 -3.51 -18.94
C LYS A 179 3.84 -4.15 -20.07
N SER A 180 5.16 -4.07 -20.02
CA SER A 180 6.04 -4.64 -21.04
C SER A 180 6.29 -6.14 -20.80
N PRO A 181 6.27 -6.98 -21.85
CA PRO A 181 6.59 -8.41 -21.73
C PRO A 181 7.98 -8.67 -21.13
N LYS A 182 8.96 -7.80 -21.42
CA LYS A 182 10.34 -7.93 -20.92
C LYS A 182 10.41 -7.85 -19.39
N TYR A 183 9.65 -6.95 -18.78
CA TYR A 183 9.60 -6.83 -17.32
C TYR A 183 9.00 -8.09 -16.69
N ILE A 184 7.92 -8.62 -17.27
CA ILE A 184 7.29 -9.86 -16.80
C ILE A 184 8.28 -11.03 -16.88
N CYS A 185 8.94 -11.21 -18.05
CA CYS A 185 9.92 -12.28 -18.22
C CYS A 185 11.10 -12.18 -17.24
N SER A 186 11.68 -10.99 -17.05
CA SER A 186 12.77 -10.81 -16.09
C SER A 186 12.35 -11.08 -14.65
N THR A 187 11.14 -10.65 -14.25
CA THR A 187 10.60 -10.94 -12.92
C THR A 187 10.39 -12.45 -12.72
N ILE A 188 9.87 -13.16 -13.73
CA ILE A 188 9.71 -14.62 -13.71
C ILE A 188 11.06 -15.32 -13.59
N ILE A 189 12.07 -14.90 -14.38
CA ILE A 189 13.42 -15.48 -14.32
C ILE A 189 14.01 -15.31 -12.93
N ILE A 190 13.88 -14.13 -12.33
CA ILE A 190 14.34 -13.86 -10.95
C ILE A 190 13.60 -14.77 -9.95
N MET A 191 12.27 -14.91 -10.08
CA MET A 191 11.49 -15.82 -9.23
C MET A 191 11.91 -17.29 -9.36
N MET A 192 12.16 -17.75 -10.60
CA MET A 192 12.62 -19.11 -10.86
C MET A 192 14.02 -19.36 -10.28
N LEU A 193 14.94 -18.39 -10.42
CA LEU A 193 16.27 -18.46 -9.85
C LEU A 193 16.23 -18.54 -8.33
N ILE A 194 15.38 -17.71 -7.70
CA ILE A 194 15.18 -17.74 -6.25
C ILE A 194 14.66 -19.11 -5.81
N LYS A 195 13.60 -19.62 -6.45
CA LYS A 195 13.05 -20.95 -6.12
C LYS A 195 14.09 -22.06 -6.30
N PHE A 196 14.89 -22.01 -7.37
CA PHE A 196 15.97 -22.96 -7.60
C PHE A 196 16.99 -22.96 -6.46
N ILE A 197 17.46 -21.78 -6.04
CA ILE A 197 18.37 -21.63 -4.90
C ILE A 197 17.75 -22.19 -3.61
N GLN A 198 16.46 -21.91 -3.36
CA GLN A 198 15.76 -22.42 -2.18
C GLN A 198 15.71 -23.95 -2.15
N THR A 199 15.43 -24.59 -3.28
CA THR A 199 15.30 -26.04 -3.38
C THR A 199 16.64 -26.76 -3.15
N HIS A 200 17.76 -26.13 -3.48
CA HIS A 200 19.09 -26.72 -3.34
C HIS A 200 19.83 -26.32 -2.06
N ALA A 201 19.48 -25.19 -1.44
CA ALA A 201 19.99 -24.82 -0.12
C ALA A 201 19.47 -25.76 0.99
N LEU A 202 18.28 -26.34 0.83
CA LEU A 202 17.67 -27.29 1.78
C LEU A 202 18.22 -28.73 1.68
N LEU A 203 19.08 -29.01 0.70
CA LEU A 203 19.71 -30.32 0.50
C LEU A 203 21.12 -30.42 1.12
N LYS A 204 21.57 -29.38 1.81
CA LYS A 204 22.82 -29.37 2.59
C LYS A 204 22.50 -29.24 4.08
#